data_AF-A0A6P0UMK9-F1
#
_entry.id   AF-A0A6P0UMK9-F1
#
_cell.length_a   1.000
_cell.length_b   1.000
_cell.length_c   1.000
_cell.angle_alpha   90.00
_cell.angle_beta   90.00
_cell.angle_gamma   90.00
#
_symmetry.space_group_name_H-M   'P 1'
#
loop_
_entity.id
_entity.type
_entity.pdbx_description
1 polymer ?
#
loop_
_entity_poly.entity_id
_entity_poly.type
_entity_poly.pdbx_seq_one_letter_code
_entity_poly.pdbx_strand_id
1 'polypeptide(L)'
;MVVKEIIWISEEILEAEVVITDGQFDLLCFGHPFKKKKGEQLTGPIYALDPTEIIRLETPNSHIKKLDESFDYLIEGELVDKKSGLMKIGDIMIEIDGRFIPGDIVNGDYISFRCDRLDIY
;
A
#
# COMPACT_ATOMS: atom_id res chain seq x y z
N MET A 1 -2.77 7.06 -9.20
CA MET A 1 -3.94 6.28 -8.72
C MET A 1 -5.11 7.23 -8.46
N VAL A 2 -6.34 6.73 -8.48
CA VAL A 2 -7.56 7.53 -8.28
C VAL A 2 -8.39 7.00 -7.11
N VAL A 3 -9.17 7.88 -6.49
CA VAL A 3 -10.15 7.51 -5.47
C VAL A 3 -11.34 6.81 -6.14
N LYS A 4 -11.52 5.52 -5.88
CA LYS A 4 -12.61 4.71 -6.43
C LYS A 4 -13.88 4.79 -5.56
N GLU A 5 -13.71 4.73 -4.24
CA GLU A 5 -14.79 4.75 -3.27
C GLU A 5 -14.33 5.35 -1.94
N ILE A 6 -15.27 5.95 -1.21
CA ILE A 6 -15.04 6.55 0.11
C ILE A 6 -16.17 6.06 1.02
N ILE A 7 -15.81 5.45 2.12
CA ILE A 7 -16.70 4.98 3.18
C ILE A 7 -16.32 5.77 4.43
N TRP A 8 -17.14 6.76 4.79
CA TRP A 8 -16.86 7.60 5.95
C TRP A 8 -17.09 6.83 7.24
N ILE A 9 -16.05 6.77 8.07
CA ILE A 9 -16.16 6.33 9.47
C ILE A 9 -16.70 7.50 10.30
N SER A 10 -16.15 8.70 10.07
CA SER A 10 -16.67 9.96 10.63
C SER A 10 -16.42 11.13 9.68
N GLU A 11 -17.49 11.69 9.14
CA GLU A 11 -17.42 12.89 8.29
C GLU A 11 -16.98 14.14 9.08
N GLU A 12 -17.27 14.21 10.39
CA GLU A 12 -16.94 15.38 11.22
C GLU A 12 -15.43 15.58 11.38
N ILE A 13 -14.69 14.48 11.55
CA ILE A 13 -13.23 14.49 11.69
C ILE A 13 -12.50 14.06 10.42
N LEU A 14 -13.24 13.79 9.34
CA LEU A 14 -12.73 13.36 8.05
C LEU A 14 -11.96 12.02 8.13
N GLU A 15 -12.49 11.07 8.89
CA GLU A 15 -11.95 9.72 8.99
C GLU A 15 -12.71 8.79 8.04
N ALA A 16 -11.99 8.09 7.17
CA ALA A 16 -12.60 7.25 6.14
C ALA A 16 -11.77 6.01 5.80
N GLU A 17 -12.48 4.98 5.36
CA GLU A 17 -11.91 3.94 4.51
C GLU A 17 -12.06 4.36 3.05
N VAL A 18 -11.00 4.19 2.27
CA VAL A 18 -10.90 4.71 0.91
C VAL A 18 -10.40 3.59 0.02
N VAL A 19 -11.21 3.22 -0.98
CA VAL A 19 -10.73 2.33 -2.03
C VAL A 19 -10.05 3.18 -3.09
N ILE A 20 -8.78 2.90 -3.35
CA ILE A 20 -8.00 3.50 -4.43
C ILE A 20 -7.77 2.46 -5.53
N THR A 21 -7.52 2.95 -6.75
CA THR A 21 -7.21 2.06 -7.88
C THR A 21 -6.26 2.72 -8.87
N ASP A 22 -5.43 1.91 -9.50
CA ASP A 22 -4.69 2.26 -10.73
C ASP A 22 -5.35 1.67 -11.99
N GLY A 23 -6.49 0.98 -11.85
CA GLY A 23 -7.19 0.27 -12.91
C GLY A 23 -6.80 -1.21 -13.04
N GLN A 24 -5.70 -1.65 -12.40
CA GLN A 24 -5.29 -3.05 -12.32
C GLN A 24 -5.51 -3.62 -10.92
N PHE A 25 -5.17 -2.85 -9.90
CA PHE A 25 -5.28 -3.21 -8.50
C PHE A 25 -6.19 -2.25 -7.75
N ASP A 26 -7.01 -2.80 -6.86
CA ASP A 26 -7.79 -2.04 -5.90
C ASP A 26 -7.23 -2.27 -4.49
N LEU A 27 -7.02 -1.19 -3.73
CA LEU A 27 -6.55 -1.24 -2.35
C LEU A 27 -7.53 -0.50 -1.45
N LEU A 28 -7.90 -1.13 -0.34
CA LEU A 28 -8.62 -0.49 0.75
C LEU A 28 -7.58 0.16 1.66
N CYS A 29 -7.68 1.47 1.82
CA CYS A 29 -6.77 2.26 2.64
C CYS A 29 -7.53 3.04 3.72
N PHE A 30 -6.87 3.32 4.82
CA PHE A 30 -7.35 4.22 5.86
C PHE A 30 -6.86 5.64 5.60
N GLY A 31 -7.72 6.64 5.78
CA GLY A 31 -7.37 8.05 5.60
C GLY A 31 -7.93 8.91 6.73
N HIS A 32 -7.04 9.66 7.41
CA HIS A 32 -7.45 10.63 8.42
C HIS A 32 -6.39 11.74 8.59
N PRO A 33 -6.73 13.02 8.33
CA PRO A 33 -7.97 13.52 7.74
C PRO A 33 -8.01 13.33 6.20
N PHE A 34 -9.04 12.69 5.68
CA PHE A 34 -9.23 12.49 4.24
C PHE A 34 -10.08 13.59 3.60
N LYS A 35 -9.54 14.26 2.57
CA LYS A 35 -10.15 15.48 1.98
C LYS A 35 -10.48 15.38 0.49
N LYS A 36 -10.18 14.25 -0.15
CA LYS A 36 -10.39 14.04 -1.58
C LYS A 36 -11.81 13.54 -1.86
N LYS A 37 -12.26 13.70 -3.09
CA LYS A 37 -13.53 13.15 -3.58
C LYS A 37 -13.32 11.95 -4.48
N LYS A 38 -14.36 11.13 -4.62
CA LYS A 38 -14.40 10.05 -5.60
C LYS A 38 -14.08 10.57 -7.00
N GLY A 39 -13.20 9.87 -7.70
CA GLY A 39 -12.68 10.21 -9.02
C GLY A 39 -11.49 11.17 -9.01
N GLU A 40 -11.14 11.78 -7.88
CA GLU A 40 -9.93 12.61 -7.80
C GLU A 40 -8.65 11.76 -7.84
N GLN A 41 -7.60 12.38 -8.39
CA GLN A 41 -6.26 11.81 -8.38
C GLN A 41 -5.67 11.87 -6.97
N LEU A 42 -5.06 10.77 -6.57
CA LEU A 42 -4.22 10.67 -5.37
C LEU A 42 -2.76 10.51 -5.81
N THR A 43 -1.90 11.34 -5.23
CA THR A 43 -0.48 11.44 -5.55
C THR A 43 0.36 11.10 -4.33
N GLY A 44 1.48 10.41 -4.53
CA GLY A 44 2.35 9.97 -3.44
C GLY A 44 2.19 8.48 -3.14
N PRO A 45 3.03 7.94 -2.26
CA PRO A 45 2.93 6.54 -1.85
C PRO A 45 1.81 6.31 -0.85
N ILE A 46 1.37 5.05 -0.76
CA ILE A 46 0.51 4.53 0.29
C ILE A 46 1.39 3.91 1.35
N TYR A 47 1.16 4.22 2.62
CA TYR A 47 2.01 3.71 3.70
C TYR A 47 1.53 2.36 4.19
N ALA A 48 2.43 1.38 4.26
CA ALA A 48 2.18 0.09 4.87
C ALA A 48 2.52 0.14 6.36
N LEU A 49 1.48 0.07 7.19
CA LEU A 49 1.62 0.04 8.64
C LEU A 49 2.04 -1.36 9.12
N ASP A 50 3.02 -1.39 10.03
CA ASP A 50 3.53 -2.59 10.70
C ASP A 50 3.86 -3.74 9.73
N PRO A 51 4.77 -3.50 8.76
CA PRO A 51 5.12 -4.51 7.77
C PRO A 51 5.88 -5.69 8.41
N THR A 52 5.45 -6.90 8.10
CA THR A 52 6.01 -8.15 8.62
C THR A 52 6.27 -9.15 7.49
N GLU A 53 7.04 -10.21 7.80
CA GLU A 53 7.33 -11.30 6.87
C GLU A 53 7.91 -10.82 5.52
N ILE A 54 8.74 -9.77 5.52
CA ILE A 54 9.36 -9.22 4.31
C ILE A 54 10.38 -10.23 3.77
N ILE A 55 10.08 -10.82 2.62
CA ILE A 55 10.92 -11.82 1.95
C ILE A 55 11.14 -11.46 0.49
N ARG A 56 12.31 -11.85 -0.06
CA ARG A 56 12.57 -11.76 -1.49
C ARG A 56 11.84 -12.88 -2.24
N LEU A 57 11.26 -12.54 -3.38
CA LEU A 57 10.66 -13.49 -4.33
C LEU A 57 11.71 -14.00 -5.32
N GLU A 58 11.72 -15.30 -5.56
CA GLU A 58 12.60 -15.93 -6.55
C GLU A 58 12.15 -15.66 -8.00
N THR A 59 10.86 -15.41 -8.19
CA THR A 59 10.26 -15.08 -9.48
C THR A 59 9.56 -13.73 -9.40
N PRO A 60 9.85 -12.76 -10.29
CA PRO A 60 9.13 -11.49 -10.36
C PRO A 60 7.63 -11.71 -10.51
N ASN A 61 6.86 -11.19 -9.56
CA ASN A 61 5.41 -11.24 -9.58
C ASN A 61 4.82 -10.04 -8.85
N SER A 62 3.67 -9.56 -9.32
CA SER A 62 2.89 -8.55 -8.61
C SER A 62 1.54 -9.12 -8.22
N HIS A 63 1.25 -9.11 -6.92
CA HIS A 63 0.06 -9.73 -6.37
C HIS A 63 -0.41 -8.99 -5.13
N ILE A 64 -1.73 -8.89 -4.99
CA ILE A 64 -2.39 -8.39 -3.78
C ILE A 64 -3.37 -9.45 -3.33
N LYS A 65 -3.29 -9.79 -2.05
CA LYS A 65 -4.27 -10.65 -1.39
C LYS A 65 -4.69 -10.01 -0.08
N LYS A 66 -5.97 -9.64 0.00
CA LYS A 66 -6.61 -9.33 1.28
C LYS A 66 -6.71 -10.61 2.10
N LEU A 67 -6.20 -10.59 3.33
CA LEU A 67 -6.03 -11.82 4.12
C LEU A 67 -7.29 -12.21 4.90
N ASP A 68 -8.12 -11.24 5.26
CA ASP A 68 -9.35 -11.41 6.03
C ASP A 68 -10.37 -10.29 5.71
N GLU A 69 -11.41 -10.14 6.55
CA GLU A 69 -12.35 -9.01 6.44
C GLU A 69 -11.77 -7.69 6.99
N SER A 70 -10.60 -7.71 7.63
CA SER A 70 -9.95 -6.55 8.25
C SER A 70 -9.14 -5.72 7.24
N PHE A 71 -8.10 -5.02 7.68
CA PHE A 71 -7.22 -4.24 6.81
C PHE A 71 -5.97 -5.00 6.36
N ASP A 72 -5.83 -6.27 6.75
CA ASP A 72 -4.62 -7.04 6.52
C ASP A 72 -4.41 -7.38 5.05
N TYR A 73 -3.22 -7.07 4.55
CA TYR A 73 -2.81 -7.37 3.19
C TYR A 73 -1.55 -8.22 3.16
N LEU A 74 -1.49 -9.15 2.20
CA LEU A 74 -0.26 -9.67 1.63
C LEU A 74 -0.03 -8.97 0.29
N ILE A 75 1.15 -8.39 0.11
CA ILE A 75 1.50 -7.58 -1.06
C ILE A 75 2.82 -8.08 -1.64
N GLU A 76 2.85 -8.27 -2.96
CA GLU A 76 4.01 -8.65 -3.74
C GLU A 76 4.32 -7.58 -4.79
N GLY A 77 5.53 -7.06 -4.83
CA GLY A 77 5.90 -6.01 -5.78
C GLY A 77 7.39 -5.75 -5.85
N GLU A 78 7.79 -4.81 -6.71
CA GLU A 78 9.20 -4.47 -6.94
C GLU A 78 9.67 -3.42 -5.94
N LEU A 79 10.76 -3.68 -5.22
CA LEU A 79 11.41 -2.69 -4.38
C LEU A 79 12.19 -1.70 -5.25
N VAL A 80 11.71 -0.46 -5.36
CA VAL A 80 12.30 0.57 -6.22
C VAL A 80 13.43 1.31 -5.51
N ASP A 81 13.23 1.64 -4.22
CA ASP A 81 14.24 2.28 -3.39
C ASP A 81 14.19 1.75 -1.95
N LYS A 82 15.16 0.91 -1.60
CA LYS A 82 15.35 0.37 -0.26
C LYS A 82 15.53 1.46 0.80
N LYS A 83 16.19 2.57 0.48
CA LYS A 83 16.53 3.60 1.48
C LYS A 83 15.28 4.30 1.99
N SER A 84 14.35 4.60 1.10
CA SER A 84 13.03 5.15 1.45
C SER A 84 11.98 4.05 1.66
N GLY A 85 12.35 2.77 1.54
CA GLY A 85 11.45 1.62 1.54
C GLY A 85 10.30 1.72 0.53
N LEU A 86 10.58 2.35 -0.60
CA LEU A 86 9.60 2.60 -1.65
C LEU A 86 9.54 1.42 -2.61
N MET A 87 8.35 0.86 -2.79
CA MET A 87 8.10 -0.23 -3.72
C MET A 87 6.93 0.07 -4.64
N LYS A 88 6.79 -0.72 -5.71
CA LYS A 88 5.78 -0.56 -6.73
C LYS A 88 4.98 -1.85 -6.93
N ILE A 89 3.66 -1.70 -7.02
CA ILE A 89 2.74 -2.71 -7.52
C ILE A 89 1.82 -2.09 -8.56
N GLY A 90 1.85 -2.61 -9.79
CA GLY A 90 1.19 -1.94 -10.92
C GLY A 90 1.73 -0.52 -11.08
N ASP A 91 0.86 0.48 -10.98
CA ASP A 91 1.18 1.92 -10.93
C ASP A 91 0.94 2.55 -9.56
N ILE A 92 0.76 1.74 -8.52
CA ILE A 92 0.66 2.18 -7.12
C ILE A 92 2.03 2.09 -6.46
N MET A 93 2.43 3.19 -5.82
CA MET A 93 3.63 3.22 -4.98
C MET A 93 3.24 2.94 -3.54
N ILE A 94 3.99 2.07 -2.88
CA ILE A 94 3.80 1.72 -1.47
C ILE A 94 5.09 2.03 -0.73
N GLU A 95 4.97 2.69 0.42
CA GLU A 95 6.07 2.99 1.32
C GLU A 95 6.01 2.02 2.51
N ILE A 96 7.10 1.30 2.70
CA ILE A 96 7.39 0.47 3.86
C ILE A 96 8.47 1.20 4.65
N ASP A 97 8.45 1.20 5.98
CA ASP A 97 9.60 1.69 6.74
C ASP A 97 10.83 0.81 6.44
N GLY A 98 11.81 1.42 5.76
CA GLY A 98 13.02 0.73 5.28
C GLY A 98 13.84 0.05 6.38
N ARG A 99 13.63 0.41 7.66
CA ARG A 99 14.27 -0.27 8.81
C ARG A 99 13.84 -1.72 8.97
N PHE A 100 12.66 -2.10 8.45
CA PHE A 100 12.18 -3.48 8.49
C PHE A 100 12.71 -4.34 7.33
N ILE A 101 13.24 -3.73 6.27
CA ILE A 101 13.69 -4.45 5.07
C ILE A 101 15.01 -5.19 5.37
N PRO A 102 15.07 -6.53 5.19
CA PRO A 102 16.29 -7.31 5.37
C PRO A 102 17.51 -6.79 4.58
N GLY A 103 18.70 -6.99 5.14
CA GLY A 103 19.95 -6.45 4.60
C GLY A 103 20.32 -6.97 3.21
N ASP A 104 19.94 -8.19 2.90
CA ASP A 104 20.23 -8.93 1.66
C ASP A 104 19.28 -8.63 0.50
N ILE A 105 18.13 -8.00 0.77
CA ILE A 105 17.22 -7.47 -0.25
C ILE A 105 17.81 -6.18 -0.84
N VAL A 106 17.76 -6.00 -2.15
CA VAL A 106 18.30 -4.82 -2.86
C VAL A 106 17.27 -4.19 -3.80
N ASN A 107 17.55 -2.99 -4.29
CA ASN A 107 16.68 -2.35 -5.29
C ASN A 107 16.57 -3.22 -6.55
N GLY A 108 15.36 -3.32 -7.10
CA GLY A 108 15.00 -4.19 -8.22
C GLY A 108 14.58 -5.60 -7.81
N ASP A 109 14.79 -6.00 -6.54
CA ASP A 109 14.22 -7.24 -6.04
C ASP A 109 12.70 -7.14 -5.96
N TYR A 110 12.03 -8.23 -6.31
CA TYR A 110 10.63 -8.41 -5.96
C TYR A 110 10.53 -8.94 -4.54
N ILE A 111 9.66 -8.36 -3.74
CA ILE A 111 9.46 -8.72 -2.34
C ILE A 111 8.00 -9.04 -2.07
N SER A 112 7.76 -9.91 -1.10
CA SER A 112 6.47 -10.20 -0.50
C SER A 112 6.50 -9.76 0.96
N PHE A 113 5.43 -9.16 1.45
CA PHE A 113 5.29 -8.77 2.85
C PHE A 113 3.83 -8.72 3.25
N ARG A 114 3.60 -8.73 4.56
CA ARG A 114 2.28 -8.52 5.17
C ARG A 114 2.25 -7.16 5.86
N CYS A 115 1.09 -6.52 5.90
CA CYS A 115 0.89 -5.31 6.68
C CYS A 115 -0.51 -5.29 7.28
N ASP A 116 -0.64 -4.70 8.46
CA ASP A 116 -1.89 -4.61 9.21
C ASP A 116 -2.86 -3.61 8.56
N ARG A 117 -2.32 -2.55 7.93
CA ARG A 117 -3.13 -1.53 7.28
C ARG A 117 -2.34 -0.75 6.23
N LEU A 118 -3.08 -0.23 5.26
CA LEU A 118 -2.57 0.72 4.27
C LEU A 118 -3.14 2.10 4.58
N ASP A 119 -2.28 3.11 4.73
CA ASP A 119 -2.67 4.45 5.13
C ASP A 119 -2.40 5.47 4.00
N ILE A 120 -3.36 6.38 3.80
CA ILE A 120 -3.23 7.56 2.94
C ILE A 120 -2.79 8.73 3.81
N TYR A 121 -1.64 9.33 3.47
CA TYR A 121 -1.11 10.56 4.07
C TYR A 121 -1.68 11.85 3.43
#